data_AF-A0A952BAY5-F1
#
_entry.id   AF-A0A952BAY5-F1
#
_cell.length_a   1.000
_cell.length_b   1.000
_cell.length_c   1.000
_cell.angle_alpha   90.00
_cell.angle_beta   90.00
_cell.angle_gamma   90.00
#
_symmetry.space_group_name_H-M   'P 1'
#
loop_
_entity.id
_entity.type
_entity.pdbx_description
1 polymer ?
#
loop_
_entity_poly.entity_id
_entity_poly.type
_entity_poly.pdbx_seq_one_letter_code
_entity_poly.pdbx_strand_id
1 'polypeptide(L)'
;VELEPRVGTALRGLIAKPEGAGPFPAVVMIHDCRGVRRYQHEWVRQLANWGYVALLVNSFFTRQAVGVCEKLLEWSNREVVGGRTFDAYGALDYLTTLSYVDPERIGVMGWAYAASLSVVSEAGAHSLFENKFKAAVAVSPSCRYTASGRFTVPVLVLAAGKDDWTLADPCKRMARGAEDGPWPVELKVYADAYHGFDDPEIGDGIYLANAYNPNKNLARGATLRYQRAVHEDAATRVQAFLARHLNPEKTLGRLSAGLGSGDMAYSPTWVIDPDNPGDDAPPVGRSLFDIVFSNNGAYDLPFPFTRLIERIEQQLPRKRSGYSTLKKVLVPLGRSLQRNTAAPEFFKYPRVIVAVDTEPVSTTRVRPILLKDRLFLGYQEKAQVIEVISYNESAARFEFQVVTNYGPEGKPQVHYARRAICTTCHQNAAPIFPKAAWDETNGNRGVAARLLKERSTFYGVAANSPSLAPAAIDNATDRANLFSAYQLLWRQGCRDDQNPARAIRCRAGAFSAMLQHRLGAFSRFDKR
;
A
#
# COMPACT_ATOMS: atom_id res chain seq x y z
N VAL A 1 -22.74 -2.74 44.02
CA VAL A 1 -22.19 -3.30 42.76
C VAL A 1 -21.29 -2.24 42.18
N GLU A 2 -19.98 -2.45 42.25
CA GLU A 2 -19.00 -1.58 41.62
C GLU A 2 -18.82 -2.10 40.18
N LEU A 3 -19.08 -1.26 39.19
CA LEU A 3 -18.95 -1.61 37.79
C LEU A 3 -17.59 -1.10 37.31
N GLU A 4 -16.62 -1.99 37.15
CA GLU A 4 -15.34 -1.62 36.55
C GLU A 4 -15.48 -1.50 35.02
N PRO A 5 -15.16 -0.35 34.41
CA PRO A 5 -15.18 -0.22 32.96
C PRO A 5 -14.11 -1.11 32.33
N ARG A 6 -14.47 -1.84 31.27
CA ARG A 6 -13.50 -2.61 30.49
C ARG A 6 -12.50 -1.67 29.81
N VAL A 7 -11.22 -2.01 29.86
CA VAL A 7 -10.16 -1.37 29.06
C VAL A 7 -10.56 -1.44 27.57
N GLY A 8 -10.46 -0.31 26.86
CA GLY A 8 -10.81 -0.21 25.44
C GLY A 8 -10.05 -1.20 24.56
N THR A 9 -10.62 -1.52 23.39
CA THR A 9 -9.98 -2.43 22.42
C THR A 9 -8.73 -1.76 21.84
N ALA A 10 -7.58 -2.44 21.91
CA ALA A 10 -6.38 -2.00 21.21
C ALA A 10 -6.65 -1.92 19.70
N LEU A 11 -6.16 -0.88 19.03
CA LEU A 11 -6.31 -0.69 17.58
C LEU A 11 -4.93 -0.71 16.91
N ARG A 12 -4.90 -1.03 15.63
CA ARG A 12 -3.73 -0.81 14.78
C ARG A 12 -4.03 0.30 13.78
N GLY A 13 -3.01 1.09 13.47
CA GLY A 13 -3.11 2.11 12.44
C GLY A 13 -1.81 2.25 11.65
N LEU A 14 -1.93 2.82 10.46
CA LEU A 14 -0.81 3.28 9.65
C LEU A 14 -0.70 4.79 9.84
N ILE A 15 0.47 5.27 10.27
CA ILE A 15 0.74 6.70 10.45
C ILE A 15 1.83 7.16 9.48
N ALA A 16 1.63 8.33 8.88
CA ALA A 16 2.66 9.07 8.17
C ALA A 16 2.67 10.52 8.67
N LYS A 17 3.84 11.15 8.68
CA LYS A 17 4.00 12.56 9.08
C LYS A 17 4.82 13.33 8.05
N PRO A 18 4.66 14.66 7.97
CA PRO A 18 5.55 15.52 7.20
C PRO A 18 6.98 15.53 7.78
N GLU A 19 7.92 15.98 6.96
CA GLU A 19 9.28 16.27 7.43
C GLU A 19 9.29 17.50 8.34
N GLY A 20 10.17 17.49 9.34
CA GLY A 20 10.32 18.55 10.34
C GLY A 20 9.74 18.21 11.72
N ALA A 21 9.97 19.12 12.68
CA ALA A 21 9.67 18.91 14.09
C ALA A 21 8.18 19.09 14.47
N GLY A 22 7.37 19.72 13.61
CA GLY A 22 6.00 20.12 13.92
C GLY A 22 5.92 21.38 14.79
N PRO A 23 4.79 21.62 15.49
CA PRO A 23 3.59 20.78 15.50
C PRO A 23 2.82 20.90 14.17
N PHE A 24 2.43 19.77 13.61
CA PHE A 24 1.70 19.68 12.35
C PHE A 24 0.19 19.53 12.60
N PRO A 25 -0.66 20.03 11.70
CA PRO A 25 -2.06 19.60 11.69
C PRO A 25 -2.13 18.10 11.38
N ALA A 26 -3.22 17.45 11.77
CA ALA A 26 -3.38 16.01 11.57
C ALA A 26 -4.76 15.65 10.99
N VAL A 27 -4.85 14.47 10.38
CA VAL A 27 -6.07 13.91 9.84
C VAL A 27 -6.17 12.44 10.25
N VAL A 28 -7.20 12.11 11.02
CA VAL A 28 -7.58 10.73 11.32
C VAL A 28 -8.39 10.20 10.14
N MET A 29 -7.99 9.07 9.58
CA MET A 29 -8.66 8.44 8.44
C MET A 29 -9.35 7.14 8.86
N ILE A 30 -10.62 7.00 8.47
CA ILE A 30 -11.47 5.85 8.78
C ILE A 30 -11.90 5.18 7.47
N HIS A 31 -11.45 3.94 7.23
CA HIS A 31 -11.65 3.20 5.96
C HIS A 31 -13.13 2.95 5.59
N ASP A 32 -13.45 2.33 4.46
CA ASP A 32 -14.84 1.94 4.14
C ASP A 32 -15.21 0.56 4.72
N CYS A 33 -16.43 0.05 4.45
CA CYS A 33 -16.87 -1.24 4.99
C CYS A 33 -16.08 -2.45 4.46
N ARG A 34 -15.29 -2.30 3.40
CA ARG A 34 -14.42 -3.36 2.82
C ARG A 34 -13.16 -3.56 3.66
N GLY A 35 -12.87 -2.65 4.59
CA GLY A 35 -11.63 -2.62 5.38
C GLY A 35 -10.59 -1.70 4.76
N VAL A 36 -9.37 -1.71 5.30
CA VAL A 36 -8.24 -0.99 4.71
C VAL A 36 -7.94 -1.56 3.31
N ARG A 37 -7.79 -0.67 2.32
CA ARG A 37 -7.39 -0.96 0.94
C ARG A 37 -6.20 -0.08 0.54
N ARG A 38 -5.65 -0.33 -0.64
CA ARG A 38 -4.43 0.35 -1.07
C ARG A 38 -4.66 1.84 -1.28
N TYR A 39 -5.81 2.23 -1.83
CA TYR A 39 -6.08 3.64 -2.12
C TYR A 39 -6.07 4.50 -0.85
N GLN A 40 -6.46 3.98 0.33
CA GLN A 40 -6.31 4.75 1.58
C GLN A 40 -4.84 4.86 2.04
N HIS A 41 -3.97 3.91 1.72
CA HIS A 41 -2.53 4.08 1.95
C HIS A 41 -1.97 5.21 1.08
N GLU A 42 -2.43 5.34 -0.17
CA GLU A 42 -2.04 6.46 -1.03
C GLU A 42 -2.53 7.79 -0.47
N TRP A 43 -3.77 7.85 0.04
CA TRP A 43 -4.27 9.03 0.75
C TRP A 43 -3.45 9.39 2.00
N VAL A 44 -2.97 8.40 2.78
CA VAL A 44 -2.06 8.64 3.92
C VAL A 44 -0.79 9.35 3.44
N ARG A 45 -0.18 8.86 2.35
CA ARG A 45 1.03 9.48 1.77
C ARG A 45 0.73 10.87 1.21
N GLN A 46 -0.39 11.04 0.53
CA GLN A 46 -0.79 12.30 -0.07
C GLN A 46 -1.03 13.38 0.99
N LEU A 47 -1.74 13.07 2.08
CA LEU A 47 -1.94 13.98 3.21
C LEU A 47 -0.62 14.34 3.90
N ALA A 48 0.28 13.39 4.08
CA ALA A 48 1.63 13.65 4.61
C ALA A 48 2.41 14.62 3.70
N ASN A 49 2.35 14.43 2.38
CA ASN A 49 2.97 15.32 1.40
C ASN A 49 2.34 16.72 1.40
N TRP A 50 1.06 16.86 1.75
CA TRP A 50 0.39 18.16 1.92
C TRP A 50 0.68 18.83 3.27
N GLY A 51 1.44 18.20 4.16
CA GLY A 51 1.84 18.77 5.44
C GLY A 51 0.96 18.37 6.63
N TYR A 52 0.23 17.25 6.54
CA TYR A 52 -0.59 16.73 7.64
C TYR A 52 -0.01 15.43 8.22
N VAL A 53 -0.09 15.23 9.54
CA VAL A 53 0.05 13.88 10.10
C VAL A 53 -1.20 13.09 9.72
N ALA A 54 -1.05 12.00 8.98
CA ALA A 54 -2.16 11.17 8.55
C ALA A 54 -2.14 9.85 9.32
N LEU A 55 -3.22 9.55 10.05
CA LEU A 55 -3.38 8.30 10.81
C LEU A 55 -4.58 7.52 10.27
N LEU A 56 -4.31 6.45 9.50
CA LEU A 56 -5.33 5.51 9.05
C LEU A 56 -5.58 4.43 10.10
N VAL A 57 -6.78 4.45 10.68
CA VAL A 57 -7.19 3.50 11.71
C VAL A 57 -7.72 2.23 11.06
N ASN A 58 -7.20 1.07 11.47
CA ASN A 58 -7.71 -0.24 11.06
C ASN A 58 -8.64 -0.80 12.14
N SER A 59 -9.92 -0.43 12.04
CA SER A 59 -10.97 -0.85 12.97
C SER A 59 -11.29 -2.35 12.93
N PHE A 60 -10.83 -3.07 11.91
CA PHE A 60 -11.17 -4.48 11.72
C PHE A 60 -10.11 -5.44 12.23
N PHE A 61 -8.84 -5.04 12.23
CA PHE A 61 -7.73 -5.94 12.52
C PHE A 61 -7.85 -6.62 13.89
N THR A 62 -8.00 -5.85 14.96
CA THR A 62 -8.08 -6.39 16.33
C THR A 62 -9.41 -7.06 16.64
N ARG A 63 -10.42 -6.82 15.80
CA ARG A 63 -11.75 -7.46 15.85
C ARG A 63 -11.86 -8.68 14.94
N GLN A 64 -10.76 -9.07 14.25
CA GLN A 64 -10.70 -10.18 13.29
C GLN A 64 -11.80 -10.12 12.22
N ALA A 65 -12.27 -8.92 11.87
CA ALA A 65 -13.31 -8.71 10.87
C ALA A 65 -12.68 -8.63 9.46
N VAL A 66 -13.35 -9.19 8.46
CA VAL A 66 -12.91 -9.16 7.06
C VAL A 66 -14.04 -8.63 6.20
N GLY A 67 -14.18 -7.31 6.15
CA GLY A 67 -15.26 -6.65 5.42
C GLY A 67 -16.62 -6.88 6.09
N VAL A 68 -17.41 -5.81 6.20
CA VAL A 68 -18.74 -5.87 6.84
C VAL A 68 -19.84 -5.35 5.92
N CYS A 69 -19.53 -5.15 4.63
CA CYS A 69 -20.43 -4.55 3.67
C CYS A 69 -21.75 -5.34 3.50
N GLU A 70 -21.73 -6.67 3.62
CA GLU A 70 -22.93 -7.51 3.49
C GLU A 70 -23.85 -7.45 4.71
N LYS A 71 -23.34 -6.96 5.85
CA LYS A 71 -23.93 -7.16 7.17
C LYS A 71 -23.87 -5.89 8.03
N LEU A 72 -23.93 -4.73 7.37
CA LEU A 72 -23.73 -3.42 7.99
C LEU A 72 -24.66 -3.14 9.18
N LEU A 73 -25.89 -3.67 9.11
CA LEU A 73 -26.91 -3.50 10.15
C LEU A 73 -27.19 -4.78 10.97
N GLU A 74 -26.42 -5.86 10.78
CA GLU A 74 -26.55 -7.03 11.63
C GLU A 74 -26.10 -6.68 13.06
N TRP A 75 -26.89 -7.11 14.06
CA TRP A 75 -26.56 -6.89 15.47
C TRP A 75 -25.16 -7.39 15.84
N SER A 76 -24.75 -8.53 15.27
CA SER A 76 -23.43 -9.13 15.43
C SER A 76 -22.27 -8.21 15.03
N ASN A 77 -22.51 -7.22 14.16
CA ASN A 77 -21.52 -6.25 13.72
C ASN A 77 -21.65 -4.90 14.42
N ARG A 78 -22.55 -4.74 15.39
CA ARG A 78 -22.77 -3.45 16.07
C ARG A 78 -21.50 -2.94 16.76
N GLU A 79 -20.71 -3.82 17.36
CA GLU A 79 -19.41 -3.46 17.94
C GLU A 79 -18.39 -3.05 16.87
N VAL A 80 -18.39 -3.70 15.71
CA VAL A 80 -17.45 -3.43 14.61
C VAL A 80 -17.83 -2.18 13.82
N VAL A 81 -19.12 -1.90 13.61
CA VAL A 81 -19.60 -0.75 12.83
C VAL A 81 -19.78 0.47 13.73
N GLY A 82 -20.45 0.30 14.88
CA GLY A 82 -20.67 1.37 15.86
C GLY A 82 -19.40 1.76 16.62
N GLY A 83 -18.52 0.79 16.90
CA GLY A 83 -17.23 1.02 17.57
C GLY A 83 -16.30 1.98 16.81
N ARG A 84 -16.51 2.16 15.50
CA ARG A 84 -15.63 2.98 14.64
C ARG A 84 -15.69 4.47 14.95
N THR A 85 -16.81 4.93 15.49
CA THR A 85 -16.93 6.28 16.05
C THR A 85 -15.96 6.44 17.22
N PHE A 86 -15.94 5.48 18.14
CA PHE A 86 -15.05 5.49 19.31
C PHE A 86 -13.59 5.24 18.91
N ASP A 87 -13.34 4.41 17.89
CA ASP A 87 -12.00 4.20 17.34
C ASP A 87 -11.38 5.50 16.80
N ALA A 88 -12.19 6.34 16.14
CA ALA A 88 -11.75 7.64 15.65
C ALA A 88 -11.36 8.57 16.81
N TYR A 89 -12.14 8.58 17.90
CA TYR A 89 -11.80 9.35 19.09
C TYR A 89 -10.58 8.82 19.84
N GLY A 90 -10.42 7.50 19.96
CA GLY A 90 -9.20 6.91 20.51
C GLY A 90 -7.96 7.25 19.67
N ALA A 91 -8.12 7.34 18.34
CA ALA A 91 -7.07 7.82 17.45
C ALA A 91 -6.78 9.32 17.62
N LEU A 92 -7.82 10.14 17.82
CA LEU A 92 -7.68 11.56 18.15
C LEU A 92 -6.88 11.74 19.45
N ASP A 93 -7.29 11.07 20.52
CA ASP A 93 -6.62 11.12 21.82
C ASP A 93 -5.18 10.63 21.72
N TYR A 94 -4.91 9.56 20.95
CA TYR A 94 -3.55 9.12 20.70
C TYR A 94 -2.71 10.21 20.02
N LEU A 95 -3.25 10.89 19.00
CA LEU A 95 -2.54 11.94 18.28
C LEU A 95 -2.22 13.16 19.17
N THR A 96 -3.08 13.52 20.12
CA THR A 96 -2.81 14.63 21.05
C THR A 96 -1.63 14.35 22.00
N THR A 97 -1.27 13.08 22.22
CA THR A 97 -0.07 12.71 22.99
C THR A 97 1.24 12.92 22.23
N LEU A 98 1.19 13.12 20.91
CA LEU A 98 2.37 13.19 20.07
C LEU A 98 2.86 14.63 19.99
N SER A 99 4.05 14.90 20.54
CA SER A 99 4.66 16.25 20.56
C SER A 99 4.80 16.96 19.20
N TYR A 100 4.71 16.23 18.08
CA TYR A 100 4.79 16.79 16.73
C TYR A 100 3.41 17.02 16.09
N VAL A 101 2.31 16.76 16.81
CA VAL A 101 0.94 17.03 16.38
C VAL A 101 0.42 18.25 17.14
N ASP A 102 -0.26 19.12 16.42
CA ASP A 102 -1.01 20.22 17.01
C ASP A 102 -2.43 19.72 17.39
N PRO A 103 -2.76 19.61 18.70
CA PRO A 103 -4.06 19.11 19.13
C PRO A 103 -5.21 20.03 18.69
N GLU A 104 -4.94 21.30 18.42
CA GLU A 104 -5.95 22.26 17.96
C GLU A 104 -6.20 22.22 16.45
N ARG A 105 -5.52 21.33 15.71
CA ARG A 105 -5.62 21.23 14.24
C ARG A 105 -5.75 19.79 13.75
N ILE A 106 -6.60 18.99 14.41
CA ILE A 106 -6.88 17.61 14.03
C ILE A 106 -8.25 17.48 13.35
N GLY A 107 -8.26 17.04 12.09
CA GLY A 107 -9.46 16.71 11.33
C GLY A 107 -9.71 15.20 11.20
N VAL A 108 -10.83 14.85 10.59
CA VAL A 108 -11.21 13.46 10.28
C VAL A 108 -11.61 13.31 8.81
N MET A 109 -11.26 12.19 8.20
CA MET A 109 -11.64 11.83 6.83
C MET A 109 -12.16 10.39 6.79
N GLY A 110 -13.23 10.13 6.03
CA GLY A 110 -13.75 8.77 5.91
C GLY A 110 -14.63 8.53 4.68
N TRP A 111 -14.87 7.25 4.38
CA TRP A 111 -15.57 6.78 3.18
C TRP A 111 -16.85 6.00 3.49
N ALA A 112 -17.89 6.16 2.67
CA ALA A 112 -19.12 5.36 2.74
C ALA A 112 -19.78 5.38 4.13
N TYR A 113 -19.92 4.22 4.75
CA TYR A 113 -20.42 4.04 6.12
C TYR A 113 -19.31 4.27 7.17
N ALA A 114 -18.29 5.06 6.87
CA ALA A 114 -17.32 5.50 7.86
C ALA A 114 -17.96 6.46 8.86
N ALA A 115 -17.43 6.46 10.09
CA ALA A 115 -17.92 7.30 11.18
C ALA A 115 -17.57 8.79 11.04
N SER A 116 -16.99 9.24 9.92
CA SER A 116 -16.44 10.60 9.78
C SER A 116 -17.48 11.71 9.94
N LEU A 117 -18.74 11.48 9.54
CA LEU A 117 -19.83 12.43 9.80
C LEU A 117 -20.44 12.26 11.20
N SER A 118 -20.51 11.04 11.72
CA SER A 118 -21.13 10.78 13.03
C SER A 118 -20.27 11.28 14.19
N VAL A 119 -18.93 11.30 14.04
CA VAL A 119 -18.04 11.82 15.07
C VAL A 119 -18.20 13.33 15.27
N VAL A 120 -18.63 14.09 14.26
CA VAL A 120 -18.80 15.56 14.35
C VAL A 120 -20.26 16.01 14.41
N SER A 121 -21.20 15.07 14.46
CA SER A 121 -22.63 15.36 14.64
C SER A 121 -22.89 15.91 16.04
N GLU A 122 -23.67 16.99 16.16
CA GLU A 122 -24.04 17.59 17.44
C GLU A 122 -24.82 16.61 18.34
N ALA A 123 -25.66 15.76 17.73
CA ALA A 123 -26.39 14.70 18.41
C ALA A 123 -25.58 13.40 18.59
N GLY A 124 -24.30 13.40 18.20
CA GLY A 124 -23.44 12.22 18.18
C GLY A 124 -22.63 12.02 19.46
N ALA A 125 -21.67 11.10 19.39
CA ALA A 125 -20.75 10.79 20.49
C ALA A 125 -19.78 11.95 20.81
N HIS A 126 -19.82 13.05 20.03
CA HIS A 126 -18.95 14.20 20.22
C HIS A 126 -18.96 14.72 21.64
N SER A 127 -20.14 14.85 22.28
CA SER A 127 -20.26 15.34 23.65
C SER A 127 -19.59 14.46 24.71
N LEU A 128 -19.24 13.22 24.38
CA LEU A 128 -18.66 12.24 25.31
C LEU A 128 -17.14 12.33 25.45
N PHE A 129 -16.45 13.08 24.58
CA PHE A 129 -14.99 13.13 24.54
C PHE A 129 -14.47 14.53 24.85
N GLU A 130 -13.35 14.67 25.55
CA GLU A 130 -12.75 15.99 25.82
C GLU A 130 -12.12 16.58 24.56
N ASN A 131 -11.26 15.81 23.88
CA ASN A 131 -10.64 16.21 22.62
C ASN A 131 -11.66 16.19 21.48
N LYS A 132 -11.62 17.21 20.63
CA LYS A 132 -12.56 17.40 19.52
C LYS A 132 -11.84 17.49 18.19
N PHE A 133 -12.42 16.88 17.15
CA PHE A 133 -12.05 17.18 15.77
C PHE A 133 -12.37 18.63 15.43
N LYS A 134 -11.68 19.19 14.42
CA LYS A 134 -11.77 20.59 13.99
C LYS A 134 -12.28 20.76 12.56
N ALA A 135 -12.30 19.68 11.78
CA ALA A 135 -12.87 19.62 10.43
C ALA A 135 -13.20 18.17 10.05
N ALA A 136 -14.20 17.95 9.20
CA ALA A 136 -14.53 16.61 8.70
C ALA A 136 -14.66 16.55 7.17
N VAL A 137 -14.16 15.46 6.58
CA VAL A 137 -14.28 15.14 5.15
C VAL A 137 -14.96 13.78 5.00
N ALA A 138 -15.98 13.72 4.15
CA ALA A 138 -16.74 12.51 3.88
C ALA A 138 -16.83 12.24 2.36
N VAL A 139 -16.29 11.10 1.93
CA VAL A 139 -16.18 10.72 0.50
C VAL A 139 -17.13 9.56 0.19
N SER A 140 -17.97 9.74 -0.83
CA SER A 140 -19.11 8.85 -1.14
C SER A 140 -19.88 8.39 0.11
N PRO A 141 -20.27 9.29 1.04
CA PRO A 141 -20.75 8.86 2.36
C PRO A 141 -22.23 8.49 2.38
N SER A 142 -22.62 7.67 3.36
CA SER A 142 -24.03 7.55 3.74
C SER A 142 -24.45 8.72 4.64
N CYS A 143 -25.26 9.65 4.13
CA CYS A 143 -25.78 10.79 4.90
C CYS A 143 -27.14 10.53 5.58
N ARG A 144 -27.63 9.28 5.57
CA ARG A 144 -28.98 8.94 6.04
C ARG A 144 -29.19 9.20 7.53
N TYR A 145 -28.15 9.00 8.34
CA TYR A 145 -28.21 9.10 9.80
C TYR A 145 -27.78 10.47 10.35
N THR A 146 -27.41 11.40 9.47
CA THR A 146 -27.00 12.77 9.80
C THR A 146 -27.92 13.79 9.15
N ALA A 147 -29.18 13.41 8.87
CA ALA A 147 -30.11 14.19 8.06
C ALA A 147 -30.43 15.59 8.62
N SER A 148 -30.21 15.84 9.91
CA SER A 148 -30.37 17.16 10.51
C SER A 148 -29.34 18.19 10.02
N GLY A 149 -28.18 17.75 9.51
CA GLY A 149 -27.11 18.64 9.05
C GLY A 149 -26.40 19.42 10.17
N ARG A 150 -26.75 19.19 11.44
CA ARG A 150 -26.16 19.91 12.57
C ARG A 150 -24.83 19.28 13.00
N PHE A 151 -23.75 19.98 12.70
CA PHE A 151 -22.37 19.58 13.00
C PHE A 151 -21.69 20.56 13.95
N THR A 152 -20.65 20.10 14.63
CA THR A 152 -19.86 20.91 15.58
C THR A 152 -18.62 21.55 14.95
N VAL A 153 -18.35 21.26 13.67
CA VAL A 153 -17.23 21.79 12.88
C VAL A 153 -17.60 21.91 11.40
N PRO A 154 -16.79 22.62 10.58
CA PRO A 154 -16.93 22.60 9.12
C PRO A 154 -16.86 21.19 8.54
N VAL A 155 -17.69 20.91 7.52
CA VAL A 155 -17.78 19.59 6.87
C VAL A 155 -17.71 19.73 5.34
N LEU A 156 -16.86 18.93 4.70
CA LEU A 156 -16.86 18.70 3.25
C LEU A 156 -17.46 17.33 2.92
N VAL A 157 -18.43 17.32 2.01
CA VAL A 157 -19.06 16.10 1.49
C VAL A 157 -18.85 15.99 -0.01
N LEU A 158 -18.25 14.88 -0.44
CA LEU A 158 -18.00 14.55 -1.84
C LEU A 158 -18.89 13.37 -2.23
N ALA A 159 -20.09 13.64 -2.74
CA ALA A 159 -21.11 12.64 -3.06
C ALA A 159 -21.10 12.26 -4.55
N ALA A 160 -21.46 11.01 -4.84
CA ALA A 160 -21.53 10.46 -6.19
C ALA A 160 -23.00 10.43 -6.69
N GLY A 161 -23.26 10.98 -7.87
CA GLY A 161 -24.62 11.18 -8.40
C GLY A 161 -25.29 9.92 -8.95
N LYS A 162 -24.51 8.95 -9.45
CA LYS A 162 -24.95 7.62 -9.89
C LYS A 162 -24.70 6.53 -8.84
N ASP A 163 -24.40 6.92 -7.61
CA ASP A 163 -24.25 5.99 -6.50
C ASP A 163 -25.60 5.33 -6.17
N ASP A 164 -25.69 4.01 -6.40
CA ASP A 164 -26.88 3.23 -6.13
C ASP A 164 -26.92 2.67 -4.69
N TRP A 165 -25.90 2.94 -3.89
CA TRP A 165 -25.69 2.37 -2.55
C TRP A 165 -25.82 3.41 -1.45
N THR A 166 -25.04 4.49 -1.54
CA THR A 166 -25.16 5.65 -0.66
C THR A 166 -25.67 6.84 -1.46
N LEU A 167 -27.00 6.84 -1.70
CA LEU A 167 -27.67 7.83 -2.54
C LEU A 167 -27.26 9.27 -2.17
N ALA A 168 -27.06 10.12 -3.18
CA ALA A 168 -26.69 11.52 -2.99
C ALA A 168 -27.81 12.38 -2.36
N ASP A 169 -29.08 12.02 -2.55
CA ASP A 169 -30.23 12.81 -2.08
C ASP A 169 -30.30 13.00 -0.56
N PRO A 170 -30.05 11.97 0.27
CA PRO A 170 -29.78 12.16 1.69
C PRO A 170 -28.74 13.24 2.00
N CYS A 171 -27.63 13.29 1.25
CA CYS A 171 -26.59 14.31 1.47
C CYS A 171 -27.06 15.70 1.05
N LYS A 172 -27.84 15.82 -0.03
CA LYS A 172 -28.48 17.10 -0.42
C LYS A 172 -29.45 17.61 0.65
N ARG A 173 -30.25 16.72 1.25
CA ARG A 173 -31.15 17.09 2.36
C ARG A 173 -30.40 17.51 3.61
N MET A 174 -29.36 16.77 3.97
CA MET A 174 -28.48 17.10 5.09
C MET A 174 -27.82 18.47 4.90
N ALA A 175 -27.29 18.76 3.71
CA ALA A 175 -26.65 20.05 3.43
C ALA A 175 -27.64 21.22 3.55
N ARG A 176 -28.89 21.06 3.08
CA ARG A 176 -29.95 22.06 3.29
C ARG A 176 -30.28 22.25 4.78
N GLY A 177 -30.38 21.17 5.55
CA GLY A 177 -30.63 21.25 6.99
C GLY A 177 -29.48 21.91 7.78
N ALA A 178 -28.28 21.95 7.21
CA ALA A 178 -27.12 22.60 7.81
C ALA A 178 -27.10 24.13 7.59
N GLU A 179 -27.95 24.69 6.71
CA GLU A 179 -28.03 26.13 6.47
C GLU A 179 -28.40 26.92 7.74
N ASP A 180 -29.19 26.31 8.62
CA ASP A 180 -29.58 26.87 9.93
C ASP A 180 -28.62 26.48 11.07
N GLY A 181 -27.53 25.76 10.76
CA GLY A 181 -26.55 25.27 11.72
C GLY A 181 -25.38 26.23 11.96
N PRO A 182 -24.61 26.04 13.05
CA PRO A 182 -23.45 26.88 13.35
C PRO A 182 -22.29 26.72 12.37
N TRP A 183 -22.28 25.64 11.57
CA TRP A 183 -21.23 25.33 10.62
C TRP A 183 -21.81 24.88 9.27
N PRO A 184 -21.42 25.51 8.16
CA PRO A 184 -21.92 25.13 6.85
C PRO A 184 -21.34 23.78 6.39
N VAL A 185 -22.14 23.06 5.60
CA VAL A 185 -21.71 21.85 4.88
C VAL A 185 -21.38 22.21 3.44
N GLU A 186 -20.11 22.05 3.05
CA GLU A 186 -19.70 22.14 1.64
C GLU A 186 -20.04 20.82 0.93
N LEU A 187 -21.12 20.81 0.14
CA LEU A 187 -21.54 19.63 -0.62
C LEU A 187 -21.14 19.74 -2.10
N LYS A 188 -20.33 18.80 -2.58
CA LYS A 188 -20.11 18.55 -4.01
C LYS A 188 -20.76 17.24 -4.41
N VAL A 189 -21.73 17.30 -5.32
CA VAL A 189 -22.27 16.12 -6.01
C VAL A 189 -21.63 16.02 -7.39
N TYR A 190 -21.01 14.88 -7.69
CA TYR A 190 -20.50 14.55 -9.02
C TYR A 190 -21.57 13.80 -9.80
N ALA A 191 -22.29 14.48 -10.69
CA ALA A 191 -23.50 13.98 -11.34
C ALA A 191 -23.34 12.59 -11.96
N ASP A 192 -22.23 12.35 -12.68
CA ASP A 192 -21.99 11.09 -13.38
C ASP A 192 -21.19 10.06 -12.57
N ALA A 193 -20.84 10.35 -11.31
CA ALA A 193 -19.98 9.48 -10.54
C ALA A 193 -20.70 8.35 -9.84
N TYR A 194 -20.01 7.20 -9.77
CA TYR A 194 -20.43 6.03 -9.01
C TYR A 194 -19.72 6.00 -7.65
N HIS A 195 -20.19 5.10 -6.78
CA HIS A 195 -19.52 4.82 -5.52
C HIS A 195 -18.07 4.36 -5.75
N GLY A 196 -17.14 4.72 -4.86
CA GLY A 196 -15.73 4.36 -4.99
C GLY A 196 -15.00 5.03 -6.14
N PHE A 197 -15.45 6.22 -6.59
CA PHE A 197 -14.82 6.98 -7.67
C PHE A 197 -13.34 7.28 -7.44
N ASP A 198 -12.87 7.25 -6.20
CA ASP A 198 -11.49 7.53 -5.79
C ASP A 198 -10.65 6.27 -5.52
N ASP A 199 -11.16 5.07 -5.83
CA ASP A 199 -10.44 3.82 -5.63
C ASP A 199 -9.98 3.22 -6.97
N PRO A 200 -8.71 3.39 -7.38
CA PRO A 200 -8.20 2.86 -8.64
C PRO A 200 -8.25 1.33 -8.77
N GLU A 201 -8.42 0.59 -7.67
CA GLU A 201 -8.53 -0.88 -7.72
C GLU A 201 -9.85 -1.36 -8.32
N ILE A 202 -10.86 -0.48 -8.39
CA ILE A 202 -12.18 -0.79 -8.94
C ILE A 202 -12.19 -0.79 -10.47
N GLY A 203 -11.29 -0.03 -11.11
CA GLY A 203 -11.22 0.09 -12.57
C GLY A 203 -12.53 0.53 -13.20
N ASP A 204 -12.91 -0.08 -14.33
CA ASP A 204 -14.12 0.27 -15.09
C ASP A 204 -15.43 -0.09 -14.40
N GLY A 205 -15.37 -0.82 -13.28
CA GLY A 205 -16.49 -1.01 -12.37
C GLY A 205 -16.59 -2.43 -11.83
N ILE A 206 -17.13 -2.53 -10.62
CA ILE A 206 -17.46 -3.81 -9.97
C ILE A 206 -18.88 -3.77 -9.41
N TYR A 207 -19.47 -4.95 -9.30
CA TYR A 207 -20.76 -5.12 -8.64
C TYR A 207 -20.62 -5.99 -7.38
N LEU A 208 -20.91 -5.41 -6.22
CA LEU A 208 -20.91 -6.13 -4.95
C LEU A 208 -22.29 -6.74 -4.70
N ALA A 209 -22.54 -7.93 -5.26
CA ALA A 209 -23.87 -8.55 -5.26
C ALA A 209 -24.51 -8.73 -3.87
N ASN A 210 -23.70 -8.97 -2.83
CA ASN A 210 -24.18 -9.22 -1.48
C ASN A 210 -24.10 -8.02 -0.55
N ALA A 211 -23.59 -6.87 -1.01
CA ALA A 211 -23.49 -5.67 -0.17
C ALA A 211 -24.89 -5.28 0.33
N TYR A 212 -25.04 -5.05 1.63
CA TYR A 212 -26.29 -4.59 2.22
C TYR A 212 -26.63 -3.21 1.65
N ASN A 213 -27.72 -3.12 0.90
CA ASN A 213 -28.15 -1.90 0.25
C ASN A 213 -29.66 -1.72 0.40
N PRO A 214 -30.15 -0.88 1.35
CA PRO A 214 -31.57 -0.71 1.60
C PRO A 214 -32.32 -0.01 0.45
N ASN A 215 -31.62 0.44 -0.59
CA ASN A 215 -32.20 1.15 -1.73
C ASN A 215 -32.51 0.20 -2.91
N LYS A 216 -32.18 -1.10 -2.81
CA LYS A 216 -32.43 -2.10 -3.85
C LYS A 216 -33.47 -3.12 -3.44
N ASN A 217 -34.09 -3.74 -4.44
CA ASN A 217 -34.92 -4.92 -4.24
C ASN A 217 -34.09 -6.02 -3.56
N LEU A 218 -34.64 -6.69 -2.55
CA LEU A 218 -33.96 -7.64 -1.65
C LEU A 218 -32.88 -7.04 -0.74
N ALA A 219 -32.78 -5.71 -0.66
CA ALA A 219 -31.83 -4.98 0.17
C ALA A 219 -30.34 -5.35 -0.07
N ARG A 220 -29.98 -5.73 -1.32
CA ARG A 220 -28.64 -6.20 -1.68
C ARG A 220 -28.15 -5.61 -3.00
N GLY A 221 -26.83 -5.45 -3.11
CA GLY A 221 -26.14 -5.06 -4.34
C GLY A 221 -25.60 -3.64 -4.30
N ALA A 222 -24.40 -3.40 -4.83
CA ALA A 222 -23.84 -2.05 -4.99
C ALA A 222 -22.94 -1.95 -6.22
N THR A 223 -23.06 -0.86 -6.97
CA THR A 223 -22.24 -0.59 -8.16
C THR A 223 -21.15 0.41 -7.82
N LEU A 224 -19.90 0.02 -8.04
CA LEU A 224 -18.75 0.90 -7.82
C LEU A 224 -17.98 1.07 -9.13
N ARG A 225 -17.37 2.24 -9.34
CA ARG A 225 -16.52 2.52 -10.51
C ARG A 225 -15.46 3.55 -10.19
N TYR A 226 -14.21 3.28 -10.58
CA TYR A 226 -13.14 4.27 -10.50
C TYR A 226 -13.29 5.32 -11.61
N GLN A 227 -13.06 6.58 -11.28
CA GLN A 227 -13.11 7.66 -12.27
C GLN A 227 -12.03 8.69 -11.98
N ARG A 228 -10.95 8.64 -12.76
CA ARG A 228 -9.74 9.45 -12.54
C ARG A 228 -10.00 10.95 -12.39
N ALA A 229 -10.76 11.56 -13.31
CA ALA A 229 -11.05 13.00 -13.25
C ALA A 229 -11.82 13.40 -11.99
N VAL A 230 -12.72 12.53 -11.51
CA VAL A 230 -13.49 12.77 -10.28
C VAL A 230 -12.60 12.58 -9.04
N HIS A 231 -11.72 11.59 -9.04
CA HIS A 231 -10.70 11.42 -8.00
C HIS A 231 -9.83 12.68 -7.89
N GLU A 232 -9.30 13.18 -9.01
CA GLU A 232 -8.39 14.34 -9.03
C GLU A 232 -9.08 15.64 -8.55
N ASP A 233 -10.33 15.90 -8.95
CA ASP A 233 -11.10 17.04 -8.43
C ASP A 233 -11.40 16.86 -6.93
N ALA A 234 -11.76 15.65 -6.51
CA ALA A 234 -12.00 15.34 -5.10
C ALA A 234 -10.74 15.59 -4.25
N ALA A 235 -9.57 15.13 -4.68
CA ALA A 235 -8.29 15.39 -4.01
C ALA A 235 -8.02 16.89 -3.88
N THR A 236 -8.25 17.65 -4.95
CA THR A 236 -8.08 19.12 -4.96
C THR A 236 -8.99 19.81 -3.93
N ARG A 237 -10.26 19.39 -3.85
CA ARG A 237 -11.22 19.93 -2.87
C ARG A 237 -10.86 19.58 -1.43
N VAL A 238 -10.44 18.32 -1.19
CA VAL A 238 -9.98 17.90 0.14
C VAL A 238 -8.79 18.74 0.58
N GLN A 239 -7.79 18.92 -0.28
CA GLN A 239 -6.62 19.74 0.02
C GLN A 239 -7.01 21.19 0.35
N ALA A 240 -7.85 21.82 -0.48
CA ALA A 240 -8.28 23.19 -0.28
C ALA A 240 -9.09 23.36 1.02
N PHE A 241 -9.99 22.43 1.31
CA PHE A 241 -10.81 22.45 2.52
C PHE A 241 -9.95 22.28 3.79
N LEU A 242 -9.08 21.28 3.82
CA LEU A 242 -8.19 21.07 4.96
C LEU A 242 -7.21 22.24 5.15
N ALA A 243 -6.77 22.89 4.08
CA ALA A 243 -5.93 24.07 4.17
C ALA A 243 -6.66 25.24 4.86
N ARG A 244 -7.91 25.51 4.46
CA ARG A 244 -8.73 26.57 5.07
C ARG A 244 -9.01 26.35 6.56
N HIS A 245 -9.31 25.11 6.94
CA HIS A 245 -9.84 24.81 8.28
C HIS A 245 -8.81 24.28 9.28
N LEU A 246 -7.68 23.74 8.81
CA LEU A 246 -6.61 23.23 9.66
C LEU A 246 -5.26 23.95 9.46
N ASN A 247 -5.16 24.91 8.52
CA ASN A 247 -3.97 25.73 8.29
C ASN A 247 -4.30 27.21 7.94
N PRO A 248 -5.06 27.93 8.78
CA PRO A 248 -5.53 29.28 8.45
C PRO A 248 -4.41 30.30 8.20
N GLU A 249 -3.27 30.19 8.90
CA GLU A 249 -2.13 31.12 8.74
C GLU A 249 -1.50 31.07 7.34
N LYS A 250 -1.43 29.89 6.71
CA LYS A 250 -0.97 29.76 5.30
C LYS A 250 -1.97 30.32 4.29
N THR A 251 -3.24 30.45 4.67
CA THR A 251 -4.32 30.96 3.80
C THR A 251 -4.32 32.49 3.79
N LEU A 252 -4.03 33.14 4.92
CA LEU A 252 -3.84 34.60 5.02
C LEU A 252 -2.57 35.09 4.32
N GLY A 253 -1.48 34.31 4.34
CA GLY A 253 -0.24 34.65 3.63
C GLY A 253 -0.31 34.55 2.09
N ARG A 254 -1.34 33.90 1.53
CA ARG A 254 -1.55 33.78 0.08
C ARG A 254 -2.46 34.87 -0.52
N LEU A 255 -3.18 35.62 0.31
CA LEU A 255 -4.03 36.74 -0.15
C LEU A 255 -3.27 38.08 -0.20
N SER A 256 -2.08 38.16 0.38
CA SER A 256 -1.22 39.36 0.41
C SER A 256 0.01 39.28 -0.49
N ALA A 257 0.27 38.13 -1.12
CA ALA A 257 1.29 37.97 -2.14
C ALA A 257 0.61 37.81 -3.50
N GLY A 258 0.54 38.92 -4.24
CA GLY A 258 0.27 38.87 -5.68
C GLY A 258 1.23 37.91 -6.38
N LEU A 259 0.77 37.36 -7.49
CA LEU A 259 1.43 36.42 -8.39
C LEU A 259 2.92 36.71 -8.61
N GLY A 260 3.75 36.26 -7.68
CA GLY A 260 5.18 36.06 -7.87
C GLY A 260 5.36 34.60 -8.25
N SER A 261 5.52 34.36 -9.55
CA SER A 261 5.94 33.08 -10.12
C SER A 261 7.31 32.70 -9.57
N GLY A 262 7.31 32.06 -8.41
CA GLY A 262 8.43 31.33 -7.82
C GLY A 262 8.13 29.84 -7.81
N ASP A 263 7.49 29.33 -8.86
CA ASP A 263 7.47 27.90 -9.14
C ASP A 263 8.91 27.50 -9.49
N MET A 264 9.69 27.06 -8.50
CA MET A 264 10.58 25.94 -8.78
C MET A 264 9.69 24.73 -8.98
N ALA A 265 9.14 24.62 -10.19
CA ALA A 265 8.52 23.41 -10.69
C ALA A 265 9.62 22.34 -10.74
N TYR A 266 9.88 21.69 -9.61
CA TYR A 266 10.60 20.43 -9.60
C TYR A 266 9.71 19.43 -10.31
N SER A 267 9.89 19.32 -11.63
CA SER A 267 9.37 18.19 -12.37
C SER A 267 10.00 16.94 -11.77
N PRO A 268 9.22 15.96 -11.31
CA PRO A 268 9.78 14.74 -10.73
C PRO A 268 10.76 14.12 -11.72
N THR A 269 11.99 13.93 -11.29
CA THR A 269 13.03 13.33 -12.13
C THR A 269 12.85 11.82 -12.14
N TRP A 270 12.86 11.22 -13.32
CA TRP A 270 12.88 9.78 -13.46
C TRP A 270 14.10 9.20 -12.75
N VAL A 271 13.85 8.29 -11.80
CA VAL A 271 14.93 7.57 -11.10
C VAL A 271 15.67 6.65 -12.07
N ILE A 272 14.91 6.00 -12.94
CA ILE A 272 15.37 5.26 -14.11
C ILE A 272 14.50 5.74 -15.27
N ASP A 273 15.13 6.04 -16.39
CA ASP A 273 14.43 6.35 -17.64
C ASP A 273 14.02 5.04 -18.32
N PRO A 274 12.71 4.71 -18.40
CA PRO A 274 12.25 3.47 -19.02
C PRO A 274 12.54 3.41 -20.53
N ASP A 275 12.70 4.57 -21.18
CA ASP A 275 13.04 4.68 -22.61
C ASP A 275 14.54 4.43 -22.87
N ASN A 276 15.36 4.48 -21.81
CA ASN A 276 16.78 4.13 -21.84
C ASN A 276 17.10 2.98 -20.86
N PRO A 277 16.74 1.73 -21.20
CA PRO A 277 16.88 0.58 -20.31
C PRO A 277 18.35 0.21 -19.99
N GLY A 278 19.30 0.65 -20.82
CA GLY A 278 20.71 0.26 -20.76
C GLY A 278 20.97 -1.17 -21.27
N ASP A 279 22.23 -1.62 -21.17
CA ASP A 279 22.68 -2.91 -21.72
C ASP A 279 22.01 -4.12 -21.06
N ASP A 280 21.76 -5.16 -21.85
CA ASP A 280 21.18 -6.44 -21.42
C ASP A 280 22.03 -7.13 -20.35
N ALA A 281 23.34 -7.24 -20.59
CA ALA A 281 24.31 -7.76 -19.65
C ALA A 281 24.81 -6.64 -18.71
N PRO A 282 25.21 -6.97 -17.47
CA PRO A 282 25.75 -5.98 -16.54
C PRO A 282 27.06 -5.40 -17.07
N PRO A 283 27.21 -4.06 -17.09
CA PRO A 283 28.47 -3.42 -17.49
C PRO A 283 29.58 -3.65 -16.43
N VAL A 284 29.20 -3.97 -15.20
CA VAL A 284 30.13 -4.25 -14.10
C VAL A 284 29.49 -5.22 -13.10
N GLY A 285 30.32 -6.06 -12.49
CA GLY A 285 29.88 -7.02 -11.49
C GLY A 285 28.96 -8.09 -12.05
N ARG A 286 28.19 -8.71 -11.15
CA ARG A 286 27.38 -9.89 -11.45
C ARG A 286 26.10 -9.82 -10.62
N SER A 287 25.02 -10.39 -11.13
CA SER A 287 23.78 -10.50 -10.35
C SER A 287 23.99 -11.42 -9.13
N LEU A 288 23.16 -11.28 -8.10
CA LEU A 288 23.19 -12.21 -6.96
C LEU A 288 22.84 -13.64 -7.36
N PHE A 289 22.04 -13.85 -8.41
CA PHE A 289 21.78 -15.16 -8.98
C PHE A 289 23.07 -15.79 -9.53
N ASP A 290 23.87 -15.02 -10.27
CA ASP A 290 25.18 -15.47 -10.75
C ASP A 290 26.09 -15.86 -9.58
N ILE A 291 26.13 -15.04 -8.53
CA ILE A 291 26.95 -15.28 -7.34
C ILE A 291 26.55 -16.59 -6.65
N VAL A 292 25.24 -16.91 -6.58
CA VAL A 292 24.75 -18.11 -5.90
C VAL A 292 24.91 -19.38 -6.75
N PHE A 293 24.79 -19.27 -8.07
CA PHE A 293 24.62 -20.44 -8.95
C PHE A 293 25.74 -20.67 -9.96
N SER A 294 26.82 -19.91 -9.90
CA SER A 294 27.94 -20.14 -10.80
C SER A 294 29.29 -20.06 -10.10
N ASN A 295 30.23 -20.84 -10.62
CA ASN A 295 31.61 -20.83 -10.19
C ASN A 295 32.52 -20.80 -11.42
N ASN A 296 33.47 -19.85 -11.46
CA ASN A 296 34.39 -19.66 -12.60
C ASN A 296 33.70 -19.58 -13.97
N GLY A 297 32.53 -18.95 -14.04
CA GLY A 297 31.75 -18.76 -15.28
C GLY A 297 30.87 -19.94 -15.69
N ALA A 298 30.99 -21.11 -15.05
CA ALA A 298 30.10 -22.24 -15.27
C ALA A 298 28.92 -22.19 -14.28
N TYR A 299 27.69 -22.34 -14.79
CA TYR A 299 26.50 -22.46 -13.96
C TYR A 299 26.30 -23.88 -13.48
N ASP A 300 25.99 -24.02 -12.19
CA ASP A 300 25.52 -25.26 -11.57
C ASP A 300 24.12 -25.01 -11.02
N LEU A 301 23.11 -25.42 -11.80
CA LEU A 301 21.70 -25.26 -11.46
C LEU A 301 21.10 -26.61 -11.08
N PRO A 302 20.90 -26.89 -9.78
CA PRO A 302 20.41 -28.20 -9.36
C PRO A 302 18.94 -28.38 -9.76
N PHE A 303 18.58 -29.60 -10.18
CA PHE A 303 17.22 -30.03 -10.49
C PHE A 303 16.78 -31.12 -9.49
N PRO A 304 15.50 -31.23 -9.11
CA PRO A 304 14.34 -30.40 -9.49
C PRO A 304 14.34 -29.02 -8.83
N PHE A 305 13.37 -28.15 -9.19
CA PHE A 305 13.25 -26.78 -8.68
C PHE A 305 13.32 -26.66 -7.15
N THR A 306 12.89 -27.69 -6.42
CA THR A 306 13.02 -27.77 -4.96
C THR A 306 14.48 -27.73 -4.50
N ARG A 307 15.41 -28.37 -5.20
CA ARG A 307 16.84 -28.32 -4.89
C ARG A 307 17.45 -26.95 -5.17
N LEU A 308 16.96 -26.26 -6.20
CA LEU A 308 17.37 -24.90 -6.53
C LEU A 308 16.98 -23.93 -5.42
N ILE A 309 15.72 -23.98 -4.96
CA ILE A 309 15.28 -23.13 -3.84
C ILE A 309 15.94 -23.53 -2.51
N GLU A 310 16.25 -24.82 -2.28
CA GLU A 310 17.02 -25.27 -1.11
C GLU A 310 18.40 -24.63 -1.06
N ARG A 311 19.09 -24.49 -2.20
CA ARG A 311 20.39 -23.81 -2.28
C ARG A 311 20.30 -22.33 -1.90
N ILE A 312 19.20 -21.67 -2.25
CA ILE A 312 18.91 -20.29 -1.82
C ILE A 312 18.62 -20.26 -0.32
N GLU A 313 17.81 -21.18 0.20
CA GLU A 313 17.51 -21.29 1.64
C GLU A 313 18.77 -21.53 2.47
N GLN A 314 19.79 -22.23 1.95
CA GLN A 314 21.09 -22.42 2.61
C GLN A 314 21.88 -21.12 2.79
N GLN A 315 21.60 -20.07 2.02
CA GLN A 315 22.20 -18.74 2.20
C GLN A 315 21.50 -17.92 3.30
N LEU A 316 20.39 -18.43 3.83
CA LEU A 316 19.53 -17.75 4.80
C LEU A 316 19.67 -18.38 6.19
N PRO A 317 19.21 -17.68 7.26
CA PRO A 317 19.32 -18.18 8.62
C PRO A 317 18.60 -19.52 8.82
N ARG A 318 19.16 -20.39 9.67
CA ARG A 318 18.49 -21.63 10.08
C ARG A 318 17.14 -21.31 10.76
N LYS A 319 16.11 -22.09 10.42
CA LYS A 319 14.74 -21.98 10.98
C LYS A 319 14.77 -21.97 12.52
N ARG A 320 14.41 -20.84 13.13
CA ARG A 320 14.15 -20.74 14.58
C ARG A 320 12.67 -20.85 14.94
N SER A 321 11.79 -20.61 13.97
CA SER A 321 10.33 -20.67 14.12
C SER A 321 9.73 -21.22 12.83
N GLY A 322 8.55 -21.86 12.89
CA GLY A 322 7.91 -22.57 11.76
C GLY A 322 7.50 -21.72 10.55
N TYR A 323 8.04 -20.52 10.37
CA TYR A 323 7.82 -19.66 9.20
C TYR A 323 8.86 -19.92 8.11
N SER A 324 8.43 -19.98 6.84
CA SER A 324 9.34 -20.14 5.69
C SER A 324 10.17 -18.86 5.47
N THR A 325 11.48 -19.04 5.30
CA THR A 325 12.49 -18.00 4.99
C THR A 325 12.39 -17.49 3.56
N LEU A 326 11.72 -18.24 2.69
CA LEU A 326 11.32 -17.85 1.34
C LEU A 326 9.81 -17.68 1.27
N LYS A 327 9.34 -16.71 0.50
CA LYS A 327 7.92 -16.57 0.17
C LYS A 327 7.68 -17.22 -1.18
N LYS A 328 6.73 -18.15 -1.19
CA LYS A 328 6.44 -19.03 -2.32
C LYS A 328 4.95 -19.02 -2.59
N VAL A 329 4.56 -18.77 -3.82
CA VAL A 329 3.15 -18.72 -4.24
C VAL A 329 2.96 -19.45 -5.56
N LEU A 330 1.88 -20.20 -5.68
CA LEU A 330 1.49 -20.86 -6.93
C LEU A 330 0.53 -19.96 -7.70
N VAL A 331 0.77 -19.78 -8.98
CA VAL A 331 0.03 -18.92 -9.89
C VAL A 331 -0.36 -19.72 -11.15
N PRO A 332 -1.43 -20.54 -11.08
CA PRO A 332 -1.91 -21.29 -12.24
C PRO A 332 -2.41 -20.38 -13.37
N LEU A 333 -3.02 -19.24 -13.04
CA LEU A 333 -3.64 -18.31 -14.00
C LEU A 333 -2.88 -16.97 -14.03
N GLY A 334 -1.63 -16.99 -14.47
CA GLY A 334 -0.72 -15.83 -14.42
C GLY A 334 -0.91 -14.81 -15.55
N ARG A 335 -0.31 -13.61 -15.39
CA ARG A 335 -0.30 -12.53 -16.41
C ARG A 335 1.08 -12.26 -17.02
N SER A 336 2.04 -13.18 -16.85
CA SER A 336 3.42 -13.02 -17.33
C SER A 336 3.60 -13.39 -18.81
N LEU A 337 4.85 -13.32 -19.29
CA LEU A 337 5.24 -13.80 -20.63
C LEU A 337 4.89 -15.28 -20.84
N GLN A 338 4.95 -16.09 -19.78
CA GLN A 338 4.66 -17.53 -19.79
C GLN A 338 3.21 -17.88 -19.39
N ARG A 339 2.28 -16.90 -19.42
CA ARG A 339 0.91 -17.08 -18.93
C ARG A 339 0.13 -18.21 -19.59
N ASN A 340 0.41 -18.47 -20.87
CA ASN A 340 -0.32 -19.45 -21.66
C ASN A 340 0.44 -20.79 -21.83
N THR A 341 1.66 -20.91 -21.31
CA THR A 341 2.52 -22.07 -21.59
C THR A 341 2.01 -23.36 -20.97
N ALA A 342 1.23 -23.25 -19.88
CA ALA A 342 0.59 -24.40 -19.26
C ALA A 342 -0.74 -24.79 -19.91
N ALA A 343 -1.25 -24.04 -20.90
CA ALA A 343 -2.57 -24.29 -21.47
C ALA A 343 -2.70 -25.71 -22.07
N PRO A 344 -3.87 -26.36 -21.93
CA PRO A 344 -5.00 -26.01 -21.06
C PRO A 344 -4.83 -26.46 -19.58
N GLU A 345 -3.72 -27.15 -19.28
CA GLU A 345 -3.40 -27.81 -18.01
C GLU A 345 -2.84 -26.86 -16.92
N PHE A 346 -3.39 -25.64 -16.82
CA PHE A 346 -2.90 -24.58 -15.92
C PHE A 346 -2.73 -24.99 -14.45
N PHE A 347 -3.63 -25.85 -13.96
CA PHE A 347 -3.66 -26.28 -12.56
C PHE A 347 -2.77 -27.51 -12.30
N LYS A 348 -2.41 -28.26 -13.34
CA LYS A 348 -1.48 -29.39 -13.26
C LYS A 348 -0.02 -28.93 -13.32
N TYR A 349 0.23 -27.82 -14.03
CA TYR A 349 1.53 -27.18 -14.17
C TYR A 349 1.46 -25.68 -13.78
N PRO A 350 1.10 -25.37 -12.52
CA PRO A 350 1.00 -23.98 -12.09
C PRO A 350 2.40 -23.33 -12.12
N ARG A 351 2.48 -22.04 -12.43
CA ARG A 351 3.73 -21.31 -12.21
C ARG A 351 3.99 -21.19 -10.71
N VAL A 352 5.24 -21.24 -10.28
CA VAL A 352 5.63 -20.87 -8.90
C VAL A 352 6.45 -19.59 -8.91
N ILE A 353 6.15 -18.68 -8.00
CA ILE A 353 6.93 -17.46 -7.75
C ILE A 353 7.59 -17.59 -6.39
N VAL A 354 8.87 -17.20 -6.31
CA VAL A 354 9.69 -17.23 -5.11
C VAL A 354 10.33 -15.86 -4.89
N ALA A 355 10.24 -15.33 -3.68
CA ALA A 355 10.96 -14.13 -3.25
C ALA A 355 11.66 -14.36 -1.92
N VAL A 356 12.81 -13.71 -1.75
CA VAL A 356 13.55 -13.69 -0.48
C VAL A 356 13.15 -12.44 0.30
N ASP A 357 12.51 -12.59 1.46
CA ASP A 357 12.12 -11.46 2.32
C ASP A 357 12.79 -11.49 3.71
N THR A 358 13.63 -12.49 3.94
CA THR A 358 14.29 -12.73 5.22
C THR A 358 15.74 -12.20 5.19
N GLU A 359 16.13 -11.51 6.26
CA GLU A 359 17.50 -11.00 6.40
C GLU A 359 18.51 -12.15 6.49
N PRO A 360 19.72 -11.98 5.94
CA PRO A 360 20.81 -12.92 6.19
C PRO A 360 21.25 -12.84 7.66
N VAL A 361 21.74 -13.95 8.23
CA VAL A 361 22.39 -13.95 9.54
C VAL A 361 23.89 -13.99 9.35
N SER A 362 24.58 -13.06 9.99
CA SER A 362 26.04 -13.04 10.06
C SER A 362 26.52 -14.08 11.08
N THR A 363 26.73 -15.32 10.63
CA THR A 363 27.30 -16.40 11.47
C THR A 363 28.79 -16.67 11.24
N THR A 364 29.45 -15.98 10.29
CA THR A 364 30.87 -16.26 9.93
C THR A 364 31.67 -14.97 9.71
N ARG A 365 33.02 -15.09 9.62
CA ARG A 365 33.93 -13.99 9.22
C ARG A 365 33.79 -13.59 7.74
N VAL A 366 32.96 -14.31 6.95
CA VAL A 366 32.70 -14.03 5.54
C VAL A 366 31.47 -13.15 5.42
N ARG A 367 31.53 -12.10 4.59
CA ARG A 367 30.39 -11.19 4.38
C ARG A 367 29.20 -11.99 3.81
N PRO A 368 28.02 -11.96 4.43
CA PRO A 368 26.87 -12.70 3.96
C PRO A 368 26.32 -12.12 2.65
N ILE A 369 25.77 -12.99 1.80
CA ILE A 369 25.09 -12.58 0.57
C ILE A 369 23.75 -11.93 0.93
N LEU A 370 23.52 -10.70 0.47
CA LEU A 370 22.30 -9.94 0.75
C LEU A 370 21.21 -10.33 -0.25
N LEU A 371 20.41 -11.35 0.05
CA LEU A 371 19.36 -11.81 -0.87
C LEU A 371 17.99 -11.17 -0.64
N LYS A 372 17.74 -10.65 0.57
CA LYS A 372 16.47 -10.02 0.93
C LYS A 372 16.09 -8.88 -0.02
N ASP A 373 14.88 -8.95 -0.56
CA ASP A 373 14.30 -7.99 -1.50
C ASP A 373 15.14 -7.81 -2.78
N ARG A 374 16.06 -8.75 -3.06
CA ARG A 374 17.06 -8.66 -4.12
C ARG A 374 17.07 -9.85 -5.07
N LEU A 375 16.39 -10.94 -4.74
CA LEU A 375 16.30 -12.13 -5.59
C LEU A 375 14.86 -12.63 -5.68
N PHE A 376 14.37 -12.69 -6.92
CA PHE A 376 13.02 -13.11 -7.27
C PHE A 376 13.09 -14.12 -8.42
N LEU A 377 12.35 -15.22 -8.29
CA LEU A 377 12.28 -16.27 -9.30
C LEU A 377 10.84 -16.54 -9.69
N GLY A 378 10.61 -16.89 -10.95
CA GLY A 378 9.35 -17.48 -11.40
C GLY A 378 9.59 -18.66 -12.30
N TYR A 379 9.19 -19.85 -11.88
CA TYR A 379 9.40 -21.11 -12.60
C TYR A 379 8.10 -21.62 -13.22
N GLN A 380 8.18 -22.01 -14.50
CA GLN A 380 7.10 -22.65 -15.24
C GLN A 380 7.60 -24.00 -15.80
N GLU A 381 7.12 -25.09 -15.21
CA GLU A 381 7.54 -26.46 -15.54
C GLU A 381 7.30 -26.83 -16.99
N LYS A 382 6.14 -26.49 -17.56
CA LYS A 382 5.80 -26.87 -18.93
C LYS A 382 6.66 -26.14 -19.97
N ALA A 383 7.17 -24.96 -19.62
CA ALA A 383 8.14 -24.22 -20.42
C ALA A 383 9.58 -24.70 -20.20
N GLN A 384 9.86 -25.39 -19.07
CA GLN A 384 11.20 -25.63 -18.56
C GLN A 384 12.01 -24.32 -18.42
N VAL A 385 11.35 -23.26 -17.98
CA VAL A 385 11.92 -21.90 -17.89
C VAL A 385 11.85 -21.36 -16.47
N ILE A 386 12.95 -20.75 -16.02
CA ILE A 386 12.99 -19.91 -14.81
C ILE A 386 13.25 -18.46 -15.25
N GLU A 387 12.31 -17.57 -14.93
CA GLU A 387 12.51 -16.13 -15.01
C GLU A 387 13.16 -15.65 -13.71
N VAL A 388 14.22 -14.86 -13.79
CA VAL A 388 15.03 -14.41 -12.66
C VAL A 388 15.11 -12.88 -12.69
N ILE A 389 14.80 -12.24 -11.57
CA ILE A 389 15.11 -10.83 -11.34
C ILE A 389 16.02 -10.76 -10.13
N SER A 390 17.24 -10.29 -10.34
CA SER A 390 18.28 -10.36 -9.33
C SER A 390 19.12 -9.08 -9.28
N TYR A 391 19.32 -8.54 -8.09
CA TYR A 391 20.08 -7.31 -7.91
C TYR A 391 21.57 -7.53 -8.18
N ASN A 392 22.22 -6.58 -8.83
CA ASN A 392 23.67 -6.50 -9.00
C ASN A 392 24.18 -5.32 -8.17
N GLU A 393 24.90 -5.63 -7.09
CA GLU A 393 25.40 -4.63 -6.14
C GLU A 393 26.43 -3.68 -6.79
N SER A 394 27.27 -4.18 -7.70
CA SER A 394 28.30 -3.35 -8.36
C SER A 394 27.71 -2.41 -9.41
N ALA A 395 26.74 -2.89 -10.19
CA ALA A 395 26.04 -2.08 -11.18
C ALA A 395 24.93 -1.22 -10.59
N ALA A 396 24.54 -1.47 -9.33
CA ALA A 396 23.46 -0.79 -8.63
C ALA A 396 22.11 -0.85 -9.37
N ARG A 397 21.79 -2.00 -9.96
CA ARG A 397 20.55 -2.23 -10.72
C ARG A 397 20.08 -3.68 -10.60
N PHE A 398 18.79 -3.93 -10.84
CA PHE A 398 18.31 -5.30 -11.05
C PHE A 398 18.67 -5.76 -12.45
N GLU A 399 19.09 -7.02 -12.55
CA GLU A 399 19.30 -7.74 -13.79
C GLU A 399 18.13 -8.69 -14.06
N PHE A 400 17.81 -8.85 -15.34
CA PHE A 400 16.79 -9.76 -15.82
C PHE A 400 17.47 -10.94 -16.52
N GLN A 401 17.26 -12.14 -16.00
CA GLN A 401 17.85 -13.35 -16.58
C GLN A 401 16.76 -14.40 -16.82
N VAL A 402 17.01 -15.27 -17.79
CA VAL A 402 16.14 -16.40 -18.12
C VAL A 402 16.99 -17.65 -18.14
N VAL A 403 16.56 -18.66 -17.39
CA VAL A 403 17.07 -20.02 -17.48
C VAL A 403 16.17 -20.80 -18.42
N THR A 404 16.72 -21.39 -19.47
CA THR A 404 16.00 -22.29 -20.40
C THR A 404 16.50 -23.72 -20.25
N ASN A 405 15.76 -24.70 -20.79
CA ASN A 405 16.08 -26.13 -20.70
C ASN A 405 16.23 -26.64 -19.25
N TYR A 406 15.46 -26.07 -18.31
CA TYR A 406 15.43 -26.50 -16.92
C TYR A 406 14.38 -27.59 -16.72
N GLY A 407 14.73 -28.83 -17.09
CA GLY A 407 13.88 -30.02 -16.99
C GLY A 407 14.68 -31.27 -16.63
N PRO A 408 14.03 -32.44 -16.42
CA PRO A 408 14.67 -33.67 -15.97
C PRO A 408 15.86 -34.14 -16.83
N GLU A 409 15.76 -33.93 -18.15
CA GLU A 409 16.78 -34.30 -19.14
C GLU A 409 17.44 -33.06 -19.77
N GLY A 410 17.05 -31.87 -19.33
CA GLY A 410 17.52 -30.61 -19.88
C GLY A 410 18.92 -30.27 -19.41
N LYS A 411 19.65 -29.49 -20.22
CA LYS A 411 20.92 -28.85 -19.84
C LYS A 411 20.66 -27.36 -19.63
N PRO A 412 20.42 -26.90 -18.39
CA PRO A 412 20.01 -25.52 -18.13
C PRO A 412 20.98 -24.51 -18.72
N GLN A 413 20.46 -23.51 -19.44
CA GLN A 413 21.25 -22.40 -19.99
C GLN A 413 20.76 -21.08 -19.42
N VAL A 414 21.67 -20.25 -18.91
CA VAL A 414 21.36 -18.94 -18.33
C VAL A 414 21.71 -17.85 -19.32
N HIS A 415 20.75 -16.96 -19.59
CA HIS A 415 20.92 -15.82 -20.48
C HIS A 415 20.43 -14.55 -19.80
N TYR A 416 21.09 -13.43 -20.08
CA TYR A 416 20.54 -12.11 -19.78
C TYR A 416 19.42 -11.81 -20.77
N ALA A 417 18.26 -11.40 -20.26
CA ALA A 417 17.10 -11.08 -21.09
C ALA A 417 17.28 -9.72 -21.76
N ARG A 418 16.59 -9.51 -22.88
CA ARG A 418 16.53 -8.19 -23.52
C ARG A 418 15.87 -7.18 -22.59
N ARG A 419 16.68 -6.27 -22.04
CA ARG A 419 16.29 -5.36 -20.96
C ARG A 419 15.18 -4.42 -21.39
N ALA A 420 15.22 -3.96 -22.64
CA ALA A 420 14.17 -3.17 -23.26
C ALA A 420 12.80 -3.86 -23.27
N ILE A 421 12.75 -5.19 -23.37
CA ILE A 421 11.48 -5.94 -23.28
C ILE A 421 11.03 -6.04 -21.82
N CYS A 422 11.96 -6.25 -20.90
CA CYS A 422 11.63 -6.35 -19.49
C CYS A 422 11.08 -5.02 -18.95
N THR A 423 11.68 -3.88 -19.32
CA THR A 423 11.29 -2.55 -18.82
C THR A 423 9.94 -2.04 -19.33
N THR A 424 9.36 -2.62 -20.39
CA THR A 424 7.99 -2.28 -20.81
C THR A 424 6.97 -2.58 -19.69
N CYS A 425 7.24 -3.64 -18.93
CA CYS A 425 6.44 -4.03 -17.76
C CYS A 425 7.10 -3.52 -16.46
N HIS A 426 8.41 -3.69 -16.34
CA HIS A 426 9.20 -3.31 -15.18
C HIS A 426 9.71 -1.86 -15.31
N GLN A 427 8.81 -0.88 -15.33
CA GLN A 427 9.12 0.52 -15.69
C GLN A 427 10.15 1.21 -14.79
N ASN A 428 10.37 0.74 -13.56
CA ASN A 428 11.44 1.22 -12.66
C ASN A 428 12.72 0.37 -12.73
N ALA A 429 12.84 -0.49 -13.76
CA ALA A 429 13.87 -1.51 -13.92
C ALA A 429 14.09 -2.36 -12.65
N ALA A 430 12.99 -2.67 -11.95
CA ALA A 430 12.94 -3.41 -10.69
C ALA A 430 11.79 -4.43 -10.73
N PRO A 431 11.75 -5.42 -9.82
CA PRO A 431 10.66 -6.40 -9.77
C PRO A 431 9.27 -5.74 -9.74
N ILE A 432 8.30 -6.37 -10.38
CA ILE A 432 6.88 -6.04 -10.30
C ILE A 432 6.07 -7.34 -10.26
N PHE A 433 4.95 -7.36 -9.54
CA PHE A 433 4.02 -8.48 -9.49
C PHE A 433 2.57 -7.98 -9.59
N PRO A 434 1.58 -8.86 -9.89
CA PRO A 434 0.20 -8.46 -10.00
C PRO A 434 -0.29 -7.77 -8.72
N LYS A 435 -0.89 -6.59 -8.89
CA LYS A 435 -1.53 -5.82 -7.83
C LYS A 435 -2.66 -6.64 -7.20
N ALA A 436 -2.87 -6.49 -5.89
CA ALA A 436 -3.95 -7.11 -5.10
C ALA A 436 -5.29 -7.21 -5.87
N ALA A 437 -6.05 -8.31 -5.72
CA ALA A 437 -6.10 -9.18 -4.55
C ALA A 437 -5.32 -10.53 -4.61
N TRP A 438 -4.44 -10.76 -5.60
CA TRP A 438 -3.75 -12.05 -5.79
C TRP A 438 -4.73 -13.25 -5.92
N ASP A 439 -5.91 -12.99 -6.49
CA ASP A 439 -6.99 -13.97 -6.63
C ASP A 439 -6.63 -15.14 -7.57
N GLU A 440 -5.63 -14.95 -8.42
CA GLU A 440 -5.09 -15.97 -9.32
C GLU A 440 -4.19 -17.01 -8.63
N THR A 441 -3.98 -16.91 -7.31
CA THR A 441 -2.99 -17.71 -6.57
C THR A 441 -3.60 -18.77 -5.66
N ASN A 442 -2.76 -19.68 -5.16
CA ASN A 442 -3.13 -20.63 -4.10
C ASN A 442 -3.47 -20.00 -2.73
N GLY A 443 -3.42 -18.66 -2.60
CA GLY A 443 -4.03 -17.93 -1.49
C GLY A 443 -5.54 -17.78 -1.62
N ASN A 444 -6.09 -17.85 -2.84
CA ASN A 444 -7.52 -17.85 -3.09
C ASN A 444 -8.10 -19.27 -2.91
N ARG A 445 -9.20 -19.37 -2.15
CA ARG A 445 -9.83 -20.68 -1.83
C ARG A 445 -10.30 -21.45 -3.07
N GLY A 446 -10.83 -20.76 -4.08
CA GLY A 446 -11.29 -21.39 -5.31
C GLY A 446 -10.15 -21.95 -6.15
N VAL A 447 -9.05 -21.20 -6.25
CA VAL A 447 -7.82 -21.64 -6.93
C VAL A 447 -7.17 -22.81 -6.18
N ALA A 448 -7.02 -22.71 -4.86
CA ALA A 448 -6.48 -23.77 -4.01
C ALA A 448 -7.29 -25.07 -4.12
N ALA A 449 -8.64 -24.98 -4.11
CA ALA A 449 -9.50 -26.15 -4.28
C ALA A 449 -9.31 -26.85 -5.63
N ARG A 450 -9.04 -26.10 -6.71
CA ARG A 450 -8.74 -26.67 -8.02
C ARG A 450 -7.34 -27.29 -8.07
N LEU A 451 -6.34 -26.64 -7.48
CA LEU A 451 -4.98 -27.21 -7.37
C LEU A 451 -4.97 -28.52 -6.58
N LEU A 452 -5.74 -28.59 -5.49
CA LEU A 452 -5.89 -29.79 -4.67
C LEU A 452 -6.50 -30.98 -5.41
N LYS A 453 -7.29 -30.76 -6.47
CA LYS A 453 -7.79 -31.84 -7.32
C LYS A 453 -6.68 -32.48 -8.16
N GLU A 454 -5.63 -31.72 -8.45
CA GLU A 454 -4.48 -32.20 -9.22
C GLU A 454 -3.44 -32.84 -8.29
N ARG A 455 -2.93 -32.09 -7.30
CA ARG A 455 -1.90 -32.54 -6.35
C ARG A 455 -1.98 -31.76 -5.03
N SER A 456 -1.52 -32.36 -3.93
CA SER A 456 -1.45 -31.68 -2.62
C SER A 456 -0.26 -30.70 -2.51
N THR A 457 0.79 -30.91 -3.30
CA THR A 457 2.00 -30.08 -3.32
C THR A 457 2.55 -29.93 -4.75
N PHE A 458 3.15 -28.76 -5.02
CA PHE A 458 3.79 -28.42 -6.29
C PHE A 458 5.12 -27.74 -5.99
N TYR A 459 6.22 -28.27 -6.52
CA TYR A 459 7.56 -27.67 -6.35
C TYR A 459 7.95 -27.36 -4.89
N GLY A 460 7.48 -28.18 -3.94
CA GLY A 460 7.70 -27.95 -2.50
C GLY A 460 6.80 -26.87 -1.88
N VAL A 461 5.72 -26.47 -2.56
CA VAL A 461 4.70 -25.52 -2.11
C VAL A 461 3.36 -26.25 -1.95
N ALA A 462 2.68 -26.04 -0.83
CA ALA A 462 1.37 -26.63 -0.60
C ALA A 462 0.31 -26.02 -1.55
N ALA A 463 -0.56 -26.86 -2.10
CA ALA A 463 -1.64 -26.45 -3.00
C ALA A 463 -2.69 -25.55 -2.30
N ASN A 464 -2.89 -25.76 -0.99
CA ASN A 464 -3.65 -24.87 -0.13
C ASN A 464 -2.69 -24.17 0.83
N SER A 465 -2.53 -22.87 0.67
CA SER A 465 -1.69 -22.07 1.54
C SER A 465 -2.46 -20.83 1.97
N PRO A 466 -3.01 -20.78 3.20
CA PRO A 466 -3.61 -19.55 3.75
C PRO A 466 -2.53 -18.50 4.11
N SER A 467 -1.36 -18.56 3.47
CA SER A 467 -0.17 -17.81 3.85
C SER A 467 -0.26 -16.35 3.43
N LEU A 468 0.35 -15.47 4.25
CA LEU A 468 0.64 -14.08 3.90
C LEU A 468 1.74 -13.95 2.82
N ALA A 469 2.11 -15.04 2.13
CA ALA A 469 3.19 -15.05 1.15
C ALA A 469 2.96 -14.07 -0.01
N PRO A 470 1.75 -13.94 -0.60
CA PRO A 470 1.50 -12.92 -1.63
C PRO A 470 1.76 -11.50 -1.12
N ALA A 471 1.22 -11.15 0.05
CA ALA A 471 1.44 -9.83 0.66
C ALA A 471 2.92 -9.58 1.04
N ALA A 472 3.66 -10.62 1.42
CA ALA A 472 5.09 -10.50 1.70
C ALA A 472 5.92 -10.31 0.42
N ILE A 473 5.54 -10.93 -0.70
CA ILE A 473 6.13 -10.72 -2.03
C ILE A 473 5.87 -9.28 -2.51
N ASP A 474 4.65 -8.76 -2.31
CA ASP A 474 4.32 -7.35 -2.59
C ASP A 474 5.22 -6.41 -1.78
N ASN A 475 5.28 -6.60 -0.46
CA ASN A 475 6.11 -5.77 0.40
C ASN A 475 7.60 -5.85 0.02
N ALA A 476 8.09 -7.01 -0.40
CA ALA A 476 9.47 -7.16 -0.89
C ALA A 476 9.70 -6.39 -2.19
N THR A 477 8.71 -6.39 -3.07
CA THR A 477 8.73 -5.67 -4.35
C THR A 477 8.69 -4.16 -4.15
N ASP A 478 7.85 -3.66 -3.24
CA ASP A 478 7.82 -2.24 -2.87
C ASP A 478 9.18 -1.77 -2.34
N ARG A 479 9.82 -2.56 -1.47
CA ARG A 479 11.16 -2.24 -0.96
C ARG A 479 12.23 -2.33 -2.06
N ALA A 480 12.17 -3.33 -2.93
CA ALA A 480 13.09 -3.51 -4.05
C ALA A 480 13.04 -2.30 -5.00
N ASN A 481 11.84 -1.78 -5.27
CA ASN A 481 11.65 -0.61 -6.15
C ASN A 481 12.32 0.67 -5.62
N LEU A 482 12.63 0.76 -4.32
CA LEU A 482 13.31 1.92 -3.76
C LEU A 482 14.83 1.87 -3.93
N PHE A 483 15.43 0.72 -4.29
CA PHE A 483 16.89 0.63 -4.41
C PHE A 483 17.47 1.54 -5.48
N SER A 484 16.85 1.62 -6.67
CA SER A 484 17.29 2.52 -7.73
C SER A 484 17.30 3.98 -7.24
N ALA A 485 16.28 4.38 -6.47
CA ALA A 485 16.17 5.72 -5.92
C ALA A 485 17.25 5.99 -4.87
N TYR A 486 17.45 5.07 -3.92
CA TYR A 486 18.49 5.19 -2.91
C TYR A 486 19.88 5.30 -3.52
N GLN A 487 20.15 4.52 -4.58
CA GLN A 487 21.42 4.55 -5.29
C GLN A 487 21.64 5.85 -6.04
N LEU A 488 20.60 6.36 -6.72
CA LEU A 488 20.67 7.64 -7.40
C LEU A 488 21.00 8.77 -6.40
N LEU A 489 20.28 8.82 -5.29
CA LEU A 489 20.50 9.79 -4.22
C LEU A 489 21.92 9.65 -3.62
N TRP A 490 22.38 8.42 -3.36
CA TRP A 490 23.71 8.19 -2.80
C TRP A 490 24.84 8.59 -3.77
N ARG A 491 24.69 8.28 -5.05
CA ARG A 491 25.71 8.57 -6.08
C ARG A 491 25.71 10.03 -6.48
N GLN A 492 24.54 10.58 -6.78
CA GLN A 492 24.37 11.89 -7.41
C GLN A 492 23.97 12.99 -6.41
N GLY A 493 23.16 12.68 -5.39
CA GLY A 493 22.65 13.69 -4.46
C GLY A 493 23.73 14.42 -3.66
N CYS A 494 24.84 13.74 -3.37
CA CYS A 494 26.03 14.33 -2.73
C CYS A 494 27.21 14.51 -3.70
N ARG A 495 27.01 14.44 -5.01
CA ARG A 495 28.10 14.53 -5.99
C ARG A 495 28.65 15.97 -6.02
N ASP A 496 29.96 16.08 -5.83
CA ASP A 496 30.70 17.32 -5.99
C ASP A 496 32.07 16.96 -6.59
N ASP A 497 32.17 17.03 -7.91
CA ASP A 497 33.37 16.62 -8.66
C ASP A 497 34.55 17.58 -8.43
N GLN A 498 34.28 18.81 -7.99
CA GLN A 498 35.29 19.82 -7.70
C GLN A 498 35.78 19.73 -6.25
N ASN A 499 34.97 19.17 -5.34
CA ASN A 499 35.32 19.02 -3.93
C ASN A 499 34.97 17.63 -3.38
N PRO A 500 35.84 16.63 -3.58
CA PRO A 500 35.63 15.27 -3.08
C PRO A 500 35.42 15.20 -1.56
N ALA A 501 36.08 16.08 -0.79
CA ALA A 501 35.94 16.11 0.66
C ALA A 501 34.53 16.54 1.09
N ARG A 502 33.89 17.47 0.36
CA ARG A 502 32.48 17.85 0.60
C ARG A 502 31.54 16.70 0.25
N ALA A 503 31.77 16.02 -0.87
CA ALA A 503 30.97 14.86 -1.26
C ALA A 503 31.03 13.74 -0.21
N ILE A 504 32.22 13.47 0.35
CA ILE A 504 32.42 12.48 1.43
C ILE A 504 31.66 12.91 2.70
N ARG A 505 31.78 14.17 3.14
CA ARG A 505 31.07 14.67 4.31
C ARG A 505 29.55 14.60 4.15
N CYS A 506 29.04 14.92 2.97
CA CYS A 506 27.62 14.81 2.65
C CYS A 506 27.13 13.36 2.78
N ARG A 507 27.83 12.39 2.17
CA ARG A 507 27.47 10.97 2.27
C ARG A 507 27.59 10.42 3.70
N ALA A 508 28.62 10.84 4.44
CA ALA A 508 28.76 10.48 5.85
C ALA A 508 27.58 11.01 6.68
N GLY A 509 27.17 12.27 6.47
CA GLY A 509 25.99 12.85 7.09
C GLY A 509 24.71 12.08 6.74
N ALA A 510 24.48 11.77 5.46
CA ALA A 510 23.35 10.97 5.01
C ALA A 510 23.33 9.56 5.62
N PHE A 511 24.50 8.92 5.78
CA PHE A 511 24.61 7.62 6.43
C PHE A 511 24.33 7.69 7.93
N SER A 512 24.91 8.66 8.64
CA SER A 512 24.61 8.91 10.05
C SER A 512 23.12 9.16 10.26
N ALA A 513 22.52 9.94 9.37
CA ALA A 513 21.10 10.21 9.34
C ALA A 513 20.25 8.93 9.19
N MET A 514 20.57 8.13 8.18
CA MET A 514 19.91 6.84 7.95
C MET A 514 20.04 5.90 9.15
N LEU A 515 21.22 5.81 9.78
CA LEU A 515 21.43 5.00 10.97
C LEU A 515 20.61 5.51 12.16
N GLN A 516 20.58 6.81 12.40
CA GLN A 516 19.75 7.41 13.45
C GLN A 516 18.27 7.14 13.22
N HIS A 517 17.79 7.29 11.98
CA HIS A 517 16.42 6.96 11.61
C HIS A 517 16.09 5.49 11.88
N ARG A 518 17.00 4.57 11.50
CA ARG A 518 16.77 3.12 11.63
C ARG A 518 16.90 2.61 13.06
N LEU A 519 17.87 3.11 13.82
CA LEU A 519 18.18 2.66 15.18
C LEU A 519 17.39 3.40 16.26
N GLY A 520 16.93 4.63 15.99
CA GLY A 520 16.12 5.42 16.90
C GLY A 520 14.67 4.94 17.04
N ALA A 521 14.30 3.80 16.45
CA ALA A 521 12.92 3.30 16.37
C ALA A 521 11.92 4.37 15.85
N PHE A 522 12.34 5.16 14.85
CA PHE A 522 11.61 6.33 14.33
C PHE A 522 11.45 7.52 15.30
N SER A 523 12.07 7.48 16.47
CA SER A 523 12.16 8.63 17.37
C SER A 523 13.46 9.41 17.12
N ARG A 524 13.36 10.73 16.93
CA ARG A 524 14.44 11.73 17.02
C ARG A 524 15.39 11.95 15.82
N PHE A 525 15.07 11.48 14.61
CA PHE A 525 15.92 11.78 13.43
C PHE A 525 15.92 13.26 13.03
N ASP A 526 14.86 14.00 13.38
CA ASP A 526 14.52 15.35 12.96
C ASP A 526 14.88 16.46 13.99
N LYS A 527 15.79 16.18 14.94
CA LYS A 527 16.19 17.11 16.01
C LYS A 527 17.64 17.61 15.96
N ARG A 528 18.32 17.59 14.82
CA ARG A 528 19.64 18.23 14.67
C ARG A 528 19.76 19.04 13.40
#